data_AF-A0A323U340-F1
#
_entry.id   AF-A0A323U340-F1
#
_cell.length_a   1.000
_cell.length_b   1.000
_cell.length_c   1.000
_cell.angle_alpha   90.00
_cell.angle_beta   90.00
_cell.angle_gamma   90.00
#
_symmetry.space_group_name_H-M   'P 1'
#
loop_
_entity.id
_entity.type
_entity.pdbx_description
1 polymer ?
#
loop_
_entity_poly.entity_id
_entity_poly.type
_entity_poly.pdbx_seq_one_letter_code
_entity_poly.pdbx_strand_id
1 'polypeptide(L)'
;MQRRVSDVMIRDPLVIEGELSVAEAARLMNQHRVGGLPVLVGGQLVGLLTSRDVRAAHPNRLVLDAMRKAPLTISPEASLFEAFEQMQQEEVERLLVVEGERLVGVLTKGTLLYALGASQDPLTGLARADWLRHTLEGYLQEGLDPTLVFADLDGFGSLNKAHGHVAADRALRVLGQLLGNFARAHGGEAFRYAGDEFVLLFPRPRSEVLPLLEKLRQEVRALKVEGLPPLSFSLGVSGGQRHSGRVPENPAATADDLINLASQASTKAKGSAQGWVQVVVEEGG
;
A
#
# COMPACT_ATOMS: atom_id res chain seq x y z
N MET A 1 2.36 -4.88 -13.36
CA MET A 1 1.45 -6.04 -13.21
C MET A 1 1.18 -6.20 -11.72
N GLN A 2 -0.08 -6.09 -11.28
CA GLN A 2 -0.43 -6.17 -9.87
C GLN A 2 -0.21 -7.60 -9.37
N ARG A 3 0.57 -7.77 -8.29
CA ARG A 3 0.80 -9.09 -7.69
C ARG A 3 -0.49 -9.64 -7.10
N ARG A 4 -0.70 -10.94 -7.26
CA ARG A 4 -1.89 -11.67 -6.81
C ARG A 4 -1.59 -12.49 -5.57
N VAL A 5 -2.64 -12.86 -4.84
CA VAL A 5 -2.55 -13.76 -3.69
C VAL A 5 -1.85 -15.07 -4.05
N SER A 6 -2.12 -15.61 -5.25
CA SER A 6 -1.48 -16.84 -5.76
C SER A 6 0.04 -16.77 -5.91
N ASP A 7 0.62 -15.56 -5.99
CA ASP A 7 2.07 -15.34 -6.09
C ASP A 7 2.80 -15.50 -4.75
N VAL A 8 2.07 -15.45 -3.62
CA VAL A 8 2.67 -15.37 -2.28
C VAL A 8 2.01 -16.26 -1.23
N MET A 9 0.86 -16.88 -1.55
CA MET A 9 0.18 -17.81 -0.66
C MET A 9 1.04 -19.03 -0.35
N ILE A 10 0.84 -19.60 0.84
CA ILE A 10 1.37 -20.91 1.19
C ILE A 10 0.46 -21.94 0.53
N ARG A 11 1.02 -22.69 -0.43
CA ARG A 11 0.34 -23.80 -1.12
C ARG A 11 0.31 -25.04 -0.24
N ASP A 12 -0.67 -25.90 -0.50
CA ASP A 12 -0.86 -27.19 0.20
C ASP A 12 -0.80 -27.04 1.73
N PRO A 13 -1.69 -26.21 2.31
CA PRO A 13 -1.63 -25.89 3.73
C PRO A 13 -1.92 -27.14 4.57
N LEU A 14 -1.25 -27.24 5.72
CA LEU A 14 -1.51 -28.31 6.67
C LEU A 14 -2.90 -28.15 7.28
N VAL A 15 -3.75 -29.17 7.10
CA VAL A 15 -5.14 -29.20 7.57
C VAL A 15 -5.31 -30.13 8.77
N ILE A 16 -6.45 -30.04 9.44
CA ILE A 16 -6.82 -30.94 10.53
C ILE A 16 -8.29 -31.34 10.45
N GLU A 17 -8.60 -32.59 10.82
CA GLU A 17 -9.98 -33.07 10.94
C GLU A 17 -10.65 -32.49 12.19
N GLY A 18 -11.91 -32.07 12.05
CA GLY A 18 -12.64 -31.38 13.11
C GLY A 18 -12.95 -32.21 14.36
N GLU A 19 -12.99 -33.54 14.22
CA GLU A 19 -13.25 -34.49 15.30
C GLU A 19 -12.03 -34.78 16.17
N LEU A 20 -10.85 -34.28 15.80
CA LEU A 20 -9.64 -34.41 16.60
C LEU A 20 -9.66 -33.45 17.80
N SER A 21 -8.78 -33.71 18.76
CA SER A 21 -8.64 -32.89 19.96
C SER A 21 -7.78 -31.64 19.72
N VAL A 22 -8.01 -30.60 20.54
CA VAL A 22 -7.15 -29.41 20.60
C VAL A 22 -5.70 -29.78 20.95
N ALA A 23 -5.47 -30.82 21.75
CA ALA A 23 -4.13 -31.32 22.07
C ALA A 23 -3.39 -31.84 20.83
N GLU A 24 -4.07 -32.60 19.97
CA GLU A 24 -3.51 -33.08 18.72
C GLU A 24 -3.22 -31.92 17.76
N ALA A 25 -4.13 -30.95 17.69
CA ALA A 25 -3.92 -29.73 16.92
C ALA A 25 -2.69 -28.96 17.40
N ALA A 26 -2.51 -28.79 18.71
CA ALA A 26 -1.34 -28.14 19.30
C ALA A 26 -0.05 -28.89 18.96
N ARG A 27 -0.07 -30.23 19.00
CA ARG A 27 1.07 -31.06 18.62
C ARG A 27 1.43 -30.86 17.15
N LEU A 28 0.44 -30.89 16.27
CA LEU A 28 0.62 -30.70 14.83
C LEU A 28 1.17 -29.29 14.52
N MET A 29 0.59 -28.25 15.13
CA MET A 29 1.06 -26.87 15.02
C MET A 29 2.53 -26.74 15.45
N ASN A 30 2.92 -27.33 16.58
CA ASN A 30 4.29 -27.26 17.08
C ASN A 30 5.28 -28.04 16.20
N GLN A 31 4.91 -29.23 15.73
CA GLN A 31 5.74 -30.07 14.87
C GLN A 31 6.04 -29.40 13.53
N HIS A 32 5.03 -28.78 12.92
CA HIS A 32 5.15 -28.14 11.61
C HIS A 32 5.43 -26.64 11.69
N ARG A 33 5.55 -26.08 12.91
CA ARG A 33 5.75 -24.65 13.17
C ARG A 33 4.73 -23.76 12.48
N VAL A 34 3.46 -24.17 12.49
CA VAL A 34 2.34 -23.43 11.91
C VAL A 34 1.45 -22.86 13.01
N GLY A 35 1.00 -21.61 12.84
CA GLY A 35 0.17 -20.92 13.83
C GLY A 35 -1.35 -21.05 13.61
N GLY A 36 -1.76 -21.80 12.58
CA GLY A 36 -3.16 -22.03 12.26
C GLY A 36 -3.34 -23.21 11.33
N LEU A 37 -4.48 -23.88 11.46
CA LEU A 37 -4.86 -25.09 10.73
C LEU A 37 -6.27 -24.89 10.16
N PRO A 38 -6.45 -24.90 8.83
CA PRO A 38 -7.75 -25.05 8.22
C PRO A 38 -8.38 -26.37 8.69
N VAL A 39 -9.65 -26.31 9.08
CA VAL A 39 -10.37 -27.45 9.64
C VAL A 39 -11.28 -28.05 8.57
N LEU A 40 -11.13 -29.35 8.36
CA LEU A 40 -11.95 -30.13 7.45
C LEU A 40 -12.92 -31.03 8.22
N VAL A 41 -14.08 -31.30 7.61
CA VAL A 41 -15.00 -32.38 8.00
C VAL A 41 -15.42 -33.09 6.73
N GLY A 42 -15.11 -34.39 6.63
CA GLY A 42 -15.42 -35.16 5.43
C GLY A 42 -14.79 -34.56 4.16
N GLY A 43 -13.63 -33.91 4.30
CA GLY A 43 -12.93 -33.22 3.22
C GLY A 43 -13.45 -31.81 2.89
N GLN A 44 -14.53 -31.33 3.51
CA GLN A 44 -15.03 -29.97 3.30
C GLN A 44 -14.45 -29.00 4.31
N LEU A 45 -14.08 -27.80 3.85
CA LEU A 45 -13.56 -26.73 4.69
C LEU A 45 -14.68 -26.12 5.54
N VAL A 46 -14.55 -26.20 6.87
CA VAL A 46 -15.59 -25.74 7.81
C VAL A 46 -15.12 -24.66 8.79
N GLY A 47 -13.81 -24.45 8.92
CA GLY A 47 -13.28 -23.52 9.91
C GLY A 47 -11.78 -23.31 9.85
N LEU A 48 -11.31 -22.48 10.79
CA LEU A 48 -9.89 -22.22 11.04
C LEU A 48 -9.64 -22.30 12.54
N LEU A 49 -8.69 -23.13 12.95
CA LEU A 49 -8.20 -23.18 14.31
C LEU A 49 -6.84 -22.47 14.38
N THR A 50 -6.69 -21.51 15.28
CA THR A 50 -5.44 -20.75 15.46
C THR A 50 -4.76 -21.09 16.79
N SER A 51 -3.49 -20.74 16.94
CA SER A 51 -2.79 -20.89 18.22
C SER A 51 -3.45 -20.09 19.36
N ARG A 52 -4.21 -19.03 19.06
CA ARG A 52 -4.99 -18.29 20.07
C ARG A 52 -6.14 -19.15 20.59
N ASP A 53 -6.85 -19.81 19.68
CA ASP A 53 -7.98 -20.69 20.01
C ASP A 53 -7.49 -21.90 20.82
N VAL A 54 -6.36 -22.50 20.42
CA VAL A 54 -5.70 -23.59 21.15
C VAL A 54 -5.35 -23.19 22.59
N ARG A 55 -4.80 -21.97 22.79
CA ARG A 55 -4.47 -21.48 24.14
C ARG A 55 -5.70 -21.19 25.01
N ALA A 56 -6.83 -20.86 24.38
CA ALA A 56 -8.07 -20.53 25.07
C ALA A 56 -8.95 -21.76 25.37
N ALA A 57 -8.68 -22.90 24.73
CA ALA A 57 -9.48 -24.12 24.83
C ALA A 57 -8.84 -25.19 25.72
N HIS A 58 -9.68 -26.05 26.29
CA HIS A 58 -9.21 -27.22 27.04
C HIS A 58 -8.59 -28.26 26.07
N PRO A 59 -7.46 -28.92 26.41
CA PRO A 59 -6.76 -29.83 25.50
C PRO A 59 -7.61 -30.98 24.94
N ASN A 60 -8.53 -31.52 25.75
CA ASN A 60 -9.41 -32.62 25.34
C ASN A 60 -10.67 -32.16 24.58
N ARG A 61 -10.84 -30.85 24.36
CA ARG A 61 -11.98 -30.33 23.58
C ARG A 61 -11.79 -30.66 22.10
N LEU A 62 -12.88 -30.87 21.37
CA LEU A 62 -12.84 -31.07 19.92
C LEU A 62 -12.44 -29.79 19.20
N VAL A 63 -11.73 -29.94 18.08
CA VAL A 63 -11.35 -28.84 17.20
C VAL A 63 -12.60 -28.09 16.71
N LEU A 64 -13.67 -28.79 16.33
CA LEU A 64 -14.94 -28.19 15.89
C LEU A 64 -15.55 -27.20 16.89
N ASP A 65 -15.31 -27.42 18.18
CA ASP A 65 -15.87 -26.58 19.24
C ASP A 65 -14.95 -25.42 19.62
N ALA A 66 -13.67 -25.50 19.25
CA ALA A 66 -12.66 -24.50 19.56
C ALA A 66 -12.34 -23.57 18.38
N MET A 67 -12.55 -24.04 17.14
CA MET A 67 -12.25 -23.28 15.92
C MET A 67 -13.16 -22.06 15.73
N ARG A 68 -12.69 -21.10 14.91
CA ARG A 68 -13.60 -20.14 14.30
C ARG A 68 -14.37 -20.82 13.17
N LYS A 69 -15.69 -20.76 13.26
CA LYS A 69 -16.63 -21.20 12.22
C LYS A 69 -16.71 -20.12 11.12
N ALA A 70 -17.02 -20.53 9.88
CA ALA A 70 -17.08 -19.64 8.72
C ALA A 70 -15.77 -18.84 8.54
N PRO A 71 -14.67 -19.52 8.18
CA PRO A 71 -13.38 -18.86 8.07
C PRO A 71 -13.41 -17.84 6.93
N LEU A 72 -12.72 -16.72 7.11
CA LEU A 72 -12.58 -15.73 6.05
C LEU A 72 -11.77 -16.31 4.90
N THR A 73 -12.35 -16.21 3.71
CA THR A 73 -11.76 -16.72 2.48
C THR A 73 -11.41 -15.59 1.52
N ILE A 74 -10.49 -15.87 0.60
CA ILE A 74 -10.10 -14.96 -0.48
C ILE A 74 -9.78 -15.76 -1.75
N SER A 75 -10.02 -15.15 -2.91
CA SER A 75 -9.67 -15.74 -4.21
C SER A 75 -8.14 -15.74 -4.42
N PRO A 76 -7.55 -16.76 -5.04
CA PRO A 76 -6.14 -16.73 -5.46
C PRO A 76 -5.85 -15.62 -6.48
N GLU A 77 -6.87 -15.16 -7.22
CA GLU A 77 -6.76 -14.10 -8.21
C GLU A 77 -6.89 -12.71 -7.62
N ALA A 78 -7.29 -12.60 -6.35
CA ALA A 78 -7.34 -11.33 -5.63
C ALA A 78 -5.95 -10.68 -5.59
N SER A 79 -5.94 -9.35 -5.55
CA SER A 79 -4.73 -8.58 -5.35
C SER A 79 -4.21 -8.74 -3.92
N LEU A 80 -2.91 -8.49 -3.72
CA LEU A 80 -2.36 -8.43 -2.36
C LEU A 80 -2.98 -7.31 -1.52
N PHE A 81 -3.52 -6.27 -2.14
CA PHE A 81 -4.14 -5.18 -1.40
C PHE A 81 -5.52 -5.50 -0.89
N GLU A 82 -6.37 -6.10 -1.72
CA GLU A 82 -7.67 -6.63 -1.27
C GLU A 82 -7.47 -7.57 -0.07
N ALA A 83 -6.43 -8.42 -0.13
CA ALA A 83 -6.08 -9.28 0.99
C ALA A 83 -5.64 -8.51 2.25
N PHE A 84 -4.93 -7.40 2.09
CA PHE A 84 -4.49 -6.56 3.19
C PHE A 84 -5.66 -5.83 3.84
N GLU A 85 -6.51 -5.21 3.04
CA GLU A 85 -7.70 -4.51 3.51
C GLU A 85 -8.63 -5.47 4.25
N GLN A 86 -8.91 -6.65 3.67
CA GLN A 86 -9.73 -7.67 4.31
C GLN A 86 -9.13 -8.14 5.64
N MET A 87 -7.82 -8.37 5.72
CA MET A 87 -7.15 -8.73 6.99
C MET A 87 -7.24 -7.63 8.05
N GLN A 88 -7.19 -6.35 7.65
CA GLN A 88 -7.27 -5.22 8.58
C GLN A 88 -8.70 -4.97 9.06
N GLN A 89 -9.67 -4.96 8.14
CA GLN A 89 -11.09 -4.77 8.44
C GLN A 89 -11.61 -5.84 9.40
N GLU A 90 -11.20 -7.10 9.19
CA GLU A 90 -11.65 -8.24 9.99
C GLU A 90 -10.72 -8.54 11.19
N GLU A 91 -9.65 -7.75 11.37
CA GLU A 91 -8.63 -7.93 12.40
C GLU A 91 -8.05 -9.36 12.48
N VAL A 92 -7.85 -10.00 11.33
CA VAL A 92 -7.32 -11.37 11.22
C VAL A 92 -5.89 -11.39 10.68
N GLU A 93 -5.15 -12.41 11.10
CA GLU A 93 -3.77 -12.62 10.62
C GLU A 93 -3.67 -13.62 9.46
N ARG A 94 -4.78 -14.26 9.08
CA ARG A 94 -4.79 -15.34 8.08
C ARG A 94 -6.09 -15.31 7.28
N LEU A 95 -5.96 -15.49 5.98
CA LEU A 95 -7.07 -15.72 5.06
C LEU A 95 -6.89 -17.10 4.43
N LEU A 96 -7.98 -17.85 4.30
CA LEU A 96 -7.97 -19.11 3.57
C LEU A 96 -8.14 -18.82 2.08
N VAL A 97 -7.22 -19.28 1.25
CA VAL A 97 -7.29 -19.05 -0.20
C VAL A 97 -8.11 -20.17 -0.81
N VAL A 98 -9.20 -19.81 -1.50
CA VAL A 98 -10.15 -20.79 -2.06
C VAL A 98 -10.45 -20.52 -3.53
N GLU A 99 -10.62 -21.60 -4.29
CA GLU A 99 -11.22 -21.59 -5.63
C GLU A 99 -12.60 -22.24 -5.53
N GLY A 100 -13.65 -21.43 -5.49
CA GLY A 100 -14.99 -21.91 -5.11
C GLY A 100 -14.97 -22.41 -3.67
N GLU A 101 -15.28 -23.68 -3.45
CA GLU A 101 -15.26 -24.33 -2.12
C GLU A 101 -13.92 -25.03 -1.81
N ARG A 102 -13.01 -25.11 -2.80
CA ARG A 102 -11.75 -25.85 -2.65
C ARG A 102 -10.71 -24.96 -1.98
N LEU A 103 -10.17 -25.42 -0.85
CA LEU A 103 -8.98 -24.82 -0.23
C LEU A 103 -7.76 -25.05 -1.12
N VAL A 104 -7.11 -23.97 -1.57
CA VAL A 104 -5.93 -24.01 -2.43
C VAL A 104 -4.68 -23.43 -1.77
N GLY A 105 -4.85 -22.71 -0.66
CA GLY A 105 -3.74 -22.12 0.06
C GLY A 105 -4.14 -21.41 1.35
N VAL A 106 -3.14 -20.90 2.05
CA VAL A 106 -3.32 -19.99 3.17
C VAL A 106 -2.45 -18.77 2.94
N LEU A 107 -3.03 -17.59 3.09
CA LEU A 107 -2.31 -16.34 3.11
C LEU A 107 -2.16 -15.88 4.56
N THR A 108 -0.94 -15.56 4.98
CA THR A 108 -0.67 -15.03 6.32
C THR A 108 -0.35 -13.54 6.24
N LYS A 109 -0.67 -12.78 7.29
CA LYS A 109 -0.29 -11.37 7.40
C LYS A 109 1.23 -11.19 7.29
N GLY A 110 2.02 -12.13 7.80
CA GLY A 110 3.48 -12.11 7.65
C GLY A 110 3.95 -12.25 6.19
N THR A 111 3.45 -13.24 5.45
CA THR A 111 3.79 -13.43 4.02
C THR A 111 3.27 -12.28 3.17
N LEU A 112 2.08 -11.79 3.50
CA LEU A 112 1.49 -10.63 2.87
C LEU A 112 2.32 -9.36 3.12
N LEU A 113 2.62 -9.03 4.38
CA LEU A 113 3.45 -7.89 4.73
C LEU A 113 4.88 -8.00 4.24
N TYR A 114 5.43 -9.20 4.08
CA TYR A 114 6.72 -9.38 3.42
C TYR A 114 6.63 -9.03 1.93
N ALA A 115 5.59 -9.52 1.25
CA ALA A 115 5.34 -9.23 -0.15
C ALA A 115 4.96 -7.75 -0.40
N LEU A 116 4.30 -7.11 0.56
CA LEU A 116 3.93 -5.69 0.58
C LEU A 116 5.03 -4.79 1.15
N GLY A 117 5.91 -5.32 1.99
CA GLY A 117 7.09 -4.64 2.54
C GLY A 117 8.19 -4.53 1.49
N ALA A 118 8.21 -5.45 0.52
CA ALA A 118 8.86 -5.21 -0.76
C ALA A 118 8.27 -3.98 -1.50
N SER A 119 7.08 -3.51 -1.11
CA SER A 119 6.41 -2.32 -1.65
C SER A 119 6.62 -1.04 -0.82
N GLN A 120 7.49 -1.06 0.20
CA GLN A 120 8.09 0.17 0.73
C GLN A 120 9.44 0.39 0.05
N ASP A 121 9.77 1.65 -0.20
CA ASP A 121 11.07 2.04 -0.71
C ASP A 121 12.12 1.93 0.41
N PRO A 122 13.18 1.10 0.25
CA PRO A 122 14.14 0.87 1.32
C PRO A 122 15.00 2.08 1.67
N LEU A 123 15.06 3.08 0.78
CA LEU A 123 15.81 4.30 1.03
C LEU A 123 15.01 5.27 1.89
N THR A 124 13.77 5.57 1.50
CA THR A 124 12.95 6.64 2.07
C THR A 124 11.90 6.15 3.07
N GLY A 125 11.57 4.86 3.07
CA GLY A 125 10.51 4.28 3.90
C GLY A 125 9.09 4.58 3.42
N LEU A 126 8.93 5.33 2.33
CA LEU A 126 7.63 5.60 1.72
C LEU A 126 7.11 4.38 0.97
N ALA A 127 5.79 4.29 0.77
CA ALA A 127 5.21 3.29 -0.12
C ALA A 127 5.68 3.53 -1.58
N ARG A 128 5.84 2.47 -2.37
CA ARG A 128 6.25 2.55 -3.77
C ARG A 128 5.07 2.83 -4.70
N ALA A 129 5.36 3.12 -5.97
CA ALA A 129 4.40 3.34 -7.04
C ALA A 129 3.26 2.30 -7.13
N ASP A 130 3.53 1.01 -6.83
CA ASP A 130 2.50 -0.05 -6.87
C ASP A 130 1.32 0.24 -5.93
N TRP A 131 1.58 0.86 -4.77
CA TRP A 131 0.53 1.24 -3.81
C TRP A 131 -0.24 2.47 -4.25
N LEU A 132 0.43 3.45 -4.87
CA LEU A 132 -0.19 4.69 -5.33
C LEU A 132 -1.41 4.41 -6.21
N ARG A 133 -1.25 3.53 -7.21
CA ARG A 133 -2.33 3.21 -8.16
C ARG A 133 -3.54 2.62 -7.43
N HIS A 134 -3.29 1.72 -6.49
CA HIS A 134 -4.35 1.08 -5.72
C HIS A 134 -5.07 2.07 -4.80
N THR A 135 -4.33 2.88 -4.04
CA THR A 135 -4.93 3.91 -3.16
C THR A 135 -5.77 4.90 -3.97
N LEU A 136 -5.27 5.34 -5.13
CA LEU A 136 -6.01 6.24 -6.01
C LEU A 136 -7.28 5.60 -6.57
N GLU A 137 -7.21 4.34 -7.00
CA GLU A 137 -8.36 3.58 -7.49
C GLU A 137 -9.43 3.43 -6.39
N GLY A 138 -9.03 3.10 -5.15
CA GLY A 138 -9.94 2.99 -4.02
C GLY A 138 -10.69 4.30 -3.74
N TYR A 139 -9.98 5.44 -3.71
CA TYR A 139 -10.62 6.75 -3.55
C TYR A 139 -11.65 7.04 -4.65
N LEU A 140 -11.34 6.70 -5.91
CA LEU A 140 -12.28 6.87 -7.03
C LEU A 140 -13.50 5.95 -6.92
N GLN A 141 -13.33 4.72 -6.43
CA GLN A 141 -14.43 3.76 -6.21
C GLN A 141 -15.36 4.20 -5.07
N GLU A 142 -14.82 4.85 -4.04
CA GLU A 142 -15.61 5.50 -2.97
C GLU A 142 -16.33 6.77 -3.47
N GLY A 143 -16.09 7.17 -4.72
CA GLY A 143 -16.64 8.37 -5.31
C GLY A 143 -15.98 9.64 -4.80
N LEU A 144 -14.82 9.56 -4.16
CA LEU A 144 -14.04 10.74 -3.77
C LEU A 144 -13.46 11.41 -5.02
N ASP A 145 -13.05 12.67 -4.87
CA ASP A 145 -12.39 13.44 -5.92
C ASP A 145 -10.94 13.73 -5.52
N PRO A 146 -10.04 12.75 -5.67
CA PRO A 146 -8.68 12.85 -5.16
C PRO A 146 -7.82 13.81 -6.00
N THR A 147 -6.91 14.50 -5.33
CA THR A 147 -5.87 15.32 -5.97
C THR A 147 -4.53 14.59 -5.86
N LEU A 148 -3.88 14.41 -7.00
CA LEU A 148 -2.55 13.80 -7.10
C LEU A 148 -1.51 14.89 -7.39
N VAL A 149 -0.43 14.87 -6.63
CA VAL A 149 0.66 15.86 -6.71
C VAL A 149 1.96 15.10 -6.92
N PHE A 150 2.49 15.19 -8.14
CA PHE A 150 3.78 14.63 -8.51
C PHE A 150 4.88 15.64 -8.15
N ALA A 151 5.87 15.22 -7.38
CA ALA A 151 6.96 16.05 -6.91
C ALA A 151 8.29 15.45 -7.33
N ASP A 152 9.10 16.23 -8.03
CA ASP A 152 10.38 15.77 -8.55
C ASP A 152 11.50 16.70 -8.09
N LEU A 153 12.59 16.12 -7.56
CA LEU A 153 13.72 16.89 -7.03
C LEU A 153 14.55 17.51 -8.17
N ASP A 154 14.65 18.84 -8.18
CA ASP A 154 15.36 19.53 -9.26
C ASP A 154 16.86 19.24 -9.22
N GLY A 155 17.44 18.97 -10.38
CA GLY A 155 18.90 18.84 -10.52
C GLY A 155 19.51 17.66 -9.77
N PHE A 156 18.74 16.63 -9.39
CA PHE A 156 19.26 15.46 -8.66
C PHE A 156 20.43 14.77 -9.36
N GLY A 157 20.42 14.68 -10.69
CA GLY A 157 21.55 14.16 -11.48
C GLY A 157 22.84 14.97 -11.29
N SER A 158 22.75 16.30 -11.20
CA SER A 158 23.88 17.19 -10.92
C SER A 158 24.32 17.09 -9.46
N LEU A 159 23.37 16.98 -8.53
CA LEU A 159 23.63 16.76 -7.11
C LEU A 159 24.46 15.48 -6.88
N ASN A 160 24.07 14.38 -7.53
CA ASN A 160 24.79 13.11 -7.51
C ASN A 160 26.23 13.26 -8.01
N LYS A 161 26.44 13.98 -9.13
CA LYS A 161 27.79 14.17 -9.70
C LYS A 161 28.68 15.05 -8.83
N ALA A 162 28.12 16.09 -8.21
CA ALA A 162 28.87 17.07 -7.43
C ALA A 162 29.16 16.61 -5.99
N HIS A 163 28.24 15.89 -5.35
CA HIS A 163 28.32 15.54 -3.92
C HIS A 163 28.37 14.02 -3.66
N GLY A 164 28.30 13.21 -4.72
CA GLY A 164 28.32 11.75 -4.63
C GLY A 164 26.99 11.13 -4.19
N HIS A 165 26.84 9.84 -4.47
CA HIS A 165 25.60 9.09 -4.22
C HIS A 165 25.17 9.07 -2.75
N VAL A 166 26.11 8.99 -1.81
CA VAL A 166 25.80 8.94 -0.38
C VAL A 166 25.11 10.22 0.11
N ALA A 167 25.55 11.37 -0.38
CA ALA A 167 24.96 12.66 -0.03
C ALA A 167 23.60 12.86 -0.73
N ALA A 168 23.50 12.47 -1.99
CA ALA A 168 22.25 12.51 -2.74
C ALA A 168 21.17 11.57 -2.13
N ASP A 169 21.56 10.37 -1.71
CA ASP A 169 20.68 9.45 -0.97
C ASP A 169 20.18 10.06 0.34
N ARG A 170 21.05 10.77 1.06
CA ARG A 170 20.65 11.51 2.27
C ARG A 170 19.59 12.55 1.95
N ALA A 171 19.71 13.26 0.82
CA ALA A 171 18.71 14.20 0.34
C ALA A 171 17.35 13.50 0.17
N LEU A 172 17.32 12.35 -0.52
CA LEU A 172 16.11 11.57 -0.74
C LEU A 172 15.48 11.06 0.56
N ARG A 173 16.29 10.60 1.53
CA ARG A 173 15.79 10.16 2.84
C ARG A 173 15.08 11.28 3.59
N VAL A 174 15.75 12.43 3.72
CA VAL A 174 15.22 13.57 4.47
C VAL A 174 13.99 14.15 3.77
N LEU A 175 14.04 14.26 2.44
CA LEU A 175 12.90 14.71 1.64
C LEU A 175 11.71 13.75 1.77
N GLY A 176 11.94 12.44 1.63
CA GLY A 176 10.89 11.43 1.77
C GLY A 176 10.23 11.47 3.15
N GLN A 177 11.01 11.65 4.22
CA GLN A 177 10.47 11.79 5.57
C GLN A 177 9.64 13.08 5.74
N LEU A 178 10.09 14.20 5.17
CA LEU A 178 9.32 15.46 5.16
C LEU A 178 8.01 15.28 4.42
N LEU A 179 8.03 14.76 3.19
CA LEU A 179 6.85 14.55 2.36
C LEU A 179 5.84 13.61 3.02
N GLY A 180 6.31 12.51 3.59
CA GLY A 180 5.47 11.56 4.32
C GLY A 180 4.80 12.17 5.55
N ASN A 181 5.53 12.98 6.33
CA ASN A 181 4.97 13.67 7.48
C ASN A 181 3.98 14.76 7.06
N PHE A 182 4.31 15.53 6.03
CA PHE A 182 3.46 16.58 5.49
C PHE A 182 2.12 16.03 4.98
N ALA A 183 2.16 14.97 4.16
CA ALA A 183 0.96 14.31 3.64
C ALA A 183 0.06 13.85 4.79
N ARG A 184 0.63 13.11 5.75
CA ARG A 184 -0.11 12.56 6.90
C ARG A 184 -0.75 13.66 7.74
N ALA A 185 0.00 14.73 8.04
CA ALA A 185 -0.50 15.87 8.83
C ALA A 185 -1.69 16.58 8.16
N HIS A 186 -1.79 16.49 6.84
CA HIS A 186 -2.87 17.08 6.06
C HIS A 186 -3.87 16.04 5.54
N GLY A 187 -3.86 14.81 6.06
CA GLY A 187 -4.84 13.77 5.72
C GLY A 187 -4.70 13.27 4.28
N GLY A 188 -3.47 13.08 3.81
CA GLY A 188 -3.12 12.39 2.58
C GLY A 188 -1.96 11.41 2.79
N GLU A 189 -1.46 10.85 1.69
CA GLU A 189 -0.42 9.81 1.68
C GLU A 189 0.72 10.20 0.74
N ALA A 190 1.93 9.69 1.02
CA ALA A 190 3.12 9.96 0.21
C ALA A 190 3.77 8.66 -0.27
N PHE A 191 4.24 8.69 -1.52
CA PHE A 191 4.82 7.55 -2.22
C PHE A 191 6.14 7.96 -2.88
N ARG A 192 7.10 7.04 -2.96
CA ARG A 192 8.24 7.18 -3.87
C ARG A 192 7.90 6.47 -5.17
N TYR A 193 7.85 7.23 -6.27
CA TYR A 193 7.41 6.71 -7.56
C TYR A 193 8.56 5.99 -8.27
N ALA A 194 9.64 6.71 -8.56
CA ALA A 194 10.88 6.18 -9.12
C ALA A 194 12.02 7.17 -8.87
N GLY A 195 13.27 6.71 -8.67
CA GLY A 195 14.42 7.61 -8.56
C GLY A 195 14.22 8.74 -7.55
N ASP A 196 14.19 9.98 -8.04
CA ASP A 196 13.98 11.24 -7.33
C ASP A 196 12.53 11.78 -7.39
N GLU A 197 11.62 10.99 -7.92
CA GLU A 197 10.19 11.28 -8.05
C GLU A 197 9.39 10.75 -6.86
N PHE A 198 8.52 11.62 -6.35
CA PHE A 198 7.60 11.38 -5.26
C PHE A 198 6.18 11.73 -5.68
N VAL A 199 5.20 11.13 -5.03
CA VAL A 199 3.78 11.46 -5.23
C VAL A 199 3.12 11.68 -3.89
N LEU A 200 2.36 12.76 -3.77
CA LEU A 200 1.43 13.00 -2.67
C LEU A 200 0.01 12.80 -3.21
N LEU A 201 -0.80 12.05 -2.49
CA LEU A 201 -2.18 11.79 -2.84
C LEU A 201 -3.08 12.27 -1.71
N PHE A 202 -4.07 13.11 -2.05
CA PHE A 202 -5.03 13.63 -1.08
C PHE A 202 -6.45 13.23 -1.50
N PRO A 203 -7.27 12.66 -0.61
CA PRO A 203 -8.66 12.28 -0.87
C PRO A 203 -9.60 13.50 -0.84
N ARG A 204 -9.22 14.60 -1.48
CA ARG A 204 -9.99 15.85 -1.50
C ARG A 204 -9.74 16.68 -2.77
N PRO A 205 -10.65 17.61 -3.11
CA PRO A 205 -10.55 18.41 -4.32
C PRO A 205 -9.33 19.32 -4.34
N ARG A 206 -8.95 19.69 -5.56
CA ARG A 206 -7.73 20.47 -5.87
C ARG A 206 -7.75 21.83 -5.20
N SER A 207 -8.92 22.46 -5.11
CA SER A 207 -9.11 23.76 -4.45
C SER A 207 -8.63 23.76 -3.00
N GLU A 208 -8.73 22.63 -2.30
CA GLU A 208 -8.27 22.47 -0.91
C GLU A 208 -6.78 22.12 -0.82
N VAL A 209 -6.22 21.50 -1.85
CA VAL A 209 -4.82 21.02 -1.86
C VAL A 209 -3.86 22.12 -2.32
N LEU A 210 -4.23 22.97 -3.29
CA LEU A 210 -3.35 24.03 -3.79
C LEU A 210 -2.77 24.94 -2.69
N PRO A 211 -3.55 25.40 -1.68
CA PRO A 211 -2.99 26.18 -0.57
C PRO A 211 -1.96 25.42 0.28
N LEU A 212 -2.04 24.09 0.33
CA LEU A 212 -1.09 23.24 1.05
C LEU A 212 0.26 23.16 0.33
N LEU A 213 0.25 23.20 -1.01
CA LEU A 213 1.49 23.11 -1.80
C LEU A 213 2.43 24.29 -1.53
N GLU A 214 1.88 25.46 -1.24
CA GLU A 214 2.67 26.63 -0.84
C GLU A 214 3.32 26.44 0.53
N LYS A 215 2.64 25.78 1.48
CA LYS A 215 3.23 25.43 2.79
C LYS A 215 4.34 24.39 2.62
N LEU A 216 4.08 23.33 1.84
CA LEU A 216 5.07 22.31 1.53
C LEU A 216 6.34 22.92 0.94
N ARG A 217 6.17 23.88 0.02
CA ARG A 217 7.29 24.64 -0.58
C ARG A 217 8.14 25.34 0.47
N GLN A 218 7.52 25.98 1.45
CA GLN A 218 8.24 26.67 2.52
C GLN A 218 8.99 25.68 3.42
N GLU A 219 8.38 24.55 3.77
CA GLU A 219 9.02 23.51 4.57
C GLU A 219 10.24 22.89 3.87
N VAL A 220 10.11 22.54 2.60
CA VAL A 220 11.24 22.00 1.82
C VAL A 220 12.33 23.05 1.62
N ARG A 221 11.99 24.32 1.42
CA ARG A 221 13.00 25.39 1.33
C ARG A 221 13.76 25.60 2.65
N ALA A 222 13.09 25.38 3.78
CA ALA A 222 13.70 25.45 5.10
C ALA A 222 14.52 24.18 5.44
N LEU A 223 14.35 23.11 4.68
CA LEU A 223 15.03 21.84 4.89
C LEU A 223 16.53 21.99 4.66
N LYS A 224 17.32 21.71 5.70
CA LYS A 224 18.77 21.67 5.64
C LYS A 224 19.24 20.22 5.60
N VAL A 225 19.92 19.84 4.52
CA VAL A 225 20.60 18.56 4.41
C VAL A 225 22.10 18.82 4.51
N GLU A 226 22.74 18.22 5.52
CA GLU A 226 24.16 18.41 5.78
C GLU A 226 25.00 18.06 4.53
N GLY A 227 25.88 18.99 4.14
CA GLY A 227 26.78 18.84 3.00
C GLY A 227 26.15 19.09 1.62
N LEU A 228 24.88 19.52 1.57
CA LEU A 228 24.16 19.79 0.33
C LEU A 228 23.65 21.24 0.26
N PRO A 229 23.50 21.78 -0.96
CA PRO A 229 22.78 23.04 -1.17
C PRO A 229 21.29 22.89 -0.81
N PRO A 230 20.55 24.01 -0.67
CA PRO A 230 19.10 23.98 -0.53
C PRO A 230 18.46 23.18 -1.67
N LEU A 231 17.53 22.29 -1.31
CA LEU A 231 16.79 21.48 -2.28
C LEU A 231 15.64 22.30 -2.87
N SER A 232 15.32 22.04 -4.14
CA SER A 232 14.12 22.54 -4.80
C SER A 232 13.46 21.41 -5.58
N PHE A 233 12.19 21.59 -5.91
CA PHE A 233 11.40 20.56 -6.57
C PHE A 233 10.36 21.17 -7.50
N SER A 234 10.07 20.43 -8.56
CA SER A 234 9.02 20.69 -9.53
C SER A 234 7.76 19.92 -9.16
N LEU A 235 6.60 20.57 -9.23
CA LEU A 235 5.29 20.00 -8.90
C LEU A 235 4.38 19.91 -10.12
N GLY A 236 3.79 18.75 -10.36
CA GLY A 236 2.67 18.55 -11.28
C GLY A 236 1.41 18.14 -10.51
N VAL A 237 0.25 18.68 -10.87
CA VAL A 237 -1.02 18.43 -10.13
C VAL A 237 -2.10 17.94 -11.10
N SER A 238 -2.78 16.86 -10.75
CA SER A 238 -3.94 16.33 -11.48
C SER A 238 -5.08 15.94 -10.54
N GLY A 239 -6.27 15.69 -11.09
CA GLY A 239 -7.47 15.29 -10.31
C GLY A 239 -8.07 16.44 -9.51
N GLY A 240 -9.03 16.14 -8.64
CA GLY A 240 -9.60 17.12 -7.71
C GLY A 240 -10.46 18.21 -8.37
N GLN A 241 -11.13 17.93 -9.49
CA GLN A 241 -11.88 18.95 -10.26
C GLN A 241 -13.34 19.14 -9.80
N ARG A 242 -13.88 18.25 -8.96
CA ARG A 242 -15.30 18.16 -8.61
C ARG A 242 -15.50 18.31 -7.10
N HIS A 243 -16.44 19.17 -6.74
CA HIS A 243 -16.83 19.33 -5.33
C HIS A 243 -17.84 18.28 -4.86
N SER A 244 -18.41 17.51 -5.79
CA SER A 244 -19.37 16.44 -5.52
C SER A 244 -18.79 15.11 -6.00
N GLY A 245 -18.91 14.09 -5.15
CA GLY A 245 -18.39 12.77 -5.46
C GLY A 245 -19.04 12.11 -6.67
N ARG A 246 -18.23 11.40 -7.48
CA ARG A 246 -18.70 10.59 -8.60
C ARG A 246 -17.74 9.44 -8.82
N VAL A 247 -18.28 8.22 -8.84
CA VAL A 247 -17.53 7.04 -9.26
C VAL A 247 -17.35 7.07 -10.79
N PRO A 248 -16.11 7.05 -11.31
CA PRO A 248 -15.86 6.91 -12.76
C PRO A 248 -16.35 5.57 -13.30
N GLU A 249 -16.68 5.48 -14.59
CA GLU A 249 -17.07 4.21 -15.24
C GLU A 249 -15.95 3.17 -15.19
N ASN A 250 -14.69 3.62 -15.28
CA ASN A 250 -13.51 2.78 -15.13
C ASN A 250 -12.49 3.47 -14.20
N PRO A 251 -12.57 3.24 -12.88
CA PRO A 251 -11.66 3.84 -11.89
C PRO A 251 -10.19 3.52 -12.16
N ALA A 252 -9.87 2.30 -12.59
CA ALA A 252 -8.51 1.88 -12.88
C ALA A 252 -7.90 2.67 -14.05
N ALA A 253 -8.63 2.84 -15.15
CA ALA A 253 -8.17 3.64 -16.30
C ALA A 253 -8.05 5.13 -15.93
N THR A 254 -9.01 5.65 -15.15
CA THR A 254 -8.95 7.04 -14.67
C THR A 254 -7.74 7.27 -13.78
N ALA A 255 -7.39 6.32 -12.91
CA ALA A 255 -6.19 6.39 -12.07
C ALA A 255 -4.92 6.48 -12.93
N ASP A 256 -4.80 5.66 -13.98
CA ASP A 256 -3.66 5.67 -14.89
C ASP A 256 -3.53 7.02 -15.63
N ASP A 257 -4.65 7.59 -16.09
CA ASP A 257 -4.68 8.90 -16.74
C ASP A 257 -4.24 10.02 -15.79
N LEU A 258 -4.74 10.03 -14.55
CA LEU A 258 -4.38 11.03 -13.54
C LEU A 258 -2.88 10.99 -13.20
N ILE A 259 -2.31 9.80 -13.07
CA ILE A 259 -0.86 9.62 -12.82
C ILE A 259 -0.06 10.17 -14.00
N ASN A 260 -0.44 9.83 -15.23
CA ASN A 260 0.23 10.29 -16.45
C ASN A 260 0.20 11.82 -16.58
N LEU A 261 -0.97 12.44 -16.37
CA LEU A 261 -1.13 13.90 -16.43
C LEU A 261 -0.24 14.62 -15.41
N ALA A 262 -0.22 14.15 -14.16
CA ALA A 262 0.59 14.79 -13.12
C ALA A 262 2.11 14.64 -13.37
N SER A 263 2.55 13.46 -13.84
CA SER A 263 3.94 13.24 -14.21
C SER A 263 4.39 14.14 -15.37
N GLN A 264 3.56 14.28 -16.41
CA GLN A 264 3.82 15.19 -17.54
C GLN A 264 3.85 16.65 -17.09
N ALA A 265 2.93 17.07 -16.22
CA ALA A 265 2.90 18.42 -15.65
C ALA A 265 4.18 18.73 -14.85
N SER A 266 4.68 17.78 -14.05
CA SER A 266 5.95 17.94 -13.31
C SER A 266 7.15 18.06 -14.26
N THR A 267 7.18 17.24 -15.32
CA THR A 267 8.24 17.29 -16.33
C THR A 267 8.27 18.64 -17.06
N LYS A 268 7.10 19.21 -17.39
CA LYS A 268 7.00 20.55 -17.98
C LYS A 268 7.52 21.63 -17.03
N ALA A 269 7.23 21.52 -15.74
CA ALA A 269 7.69 22.46 -14.73
C ALA A 269 9.23 22.51 -14.64
N LYS A 270 9.93 21.38 -14.79
CA LYS A 270 11.42 21.31 -14.81
C LYS A 270 12.08 22.13 -15.92
N GLY A 271 11.43 22.28 -17.08
CA GLY A 271 12.00 22.93 -18.27
C GLY A 271 11.90 24.46 -18.25
N SER A 272 11.16 25.03 -17.31
CA SER A 272 10.99 26.48 -17.18
C SER A 272 12.11 27.07 -16.30
N ALA A 273 12.89 28.02 -16.83
CA ALA A 273 14.08 28.59 -16.18
C ALA A 273 13.80 29.47 -14.94
N GLN A 274 12.58 29.42 -14.39
CA GLN A 274 12.22 30.03 -13.11
C GLN A 274 11.99 28.88 -12.13
N GLY A 275 12.98 28.61 -11.27
CA GLY A 275 12.95 27.53 -10.27
C GLY A 275 11.91 27.70 -9.16
N TRP A 276 10.63 27.84 -9.53
CA TRP A 276 9.50 28.03 -8.65
C TRP A 276 8.24 27.47 -9.32
N VAL A 277 7.68 26.42 -8.72
CA VAL A 277 6.32 25.84 -8.92
C VAL A 277 5.56 26.38 -10.14
N GLN A 278 5.59 25.65 -11.26
CA GLN A 278 4.53 25.77 -12.25
C GLN A 278 3.48 24.72 -11.92
N VAL A 279 2.37 25.15 -11.30
CA VAL A 279 1.16 24.34 -11.32
C VAL A 279 0.66 24.34 -12.76
N VAL A 280 1.14 23.41 -13.58
CA VAL A 280 0.60 23.20 -14.92
C VAL A 280 -0.73 22.49 -14.73
N VAL A 281 -1.79 23.29 -14.67
CA VAL A 281 -3.17 22.81 -14.69
C VAL A 281 -3.48 22.45 -16.14
N GLU A 282 -3.38 21.16 -16.48
CA GLU A 282 -4.04 20.69 -17.69
C GLU A 282 -5.53 20.53 -17.38
N GLU A 283 -6.33 21.44 -17.95
CA GLU A 283 -7.78 21.27 -18.05
C GLU A 283 -8.03 20.11 -19.02
N GLY A 284 -8.22 18.90 -18.47
CA GLY A 284 -8.87 17.82 -19.20
C GLY A 284 -10.30 18.25 -19.52
N GLY A 285 -10.62 18.32 -20.81
CA GLY A 285 -11.96 18.63 -21.32
C GLY A 285 -13.00 17.54 -21.05
#